data_AF-A0A1V5RNS3-F1
#
_entry.id   AF-A0A1V5RNS3-F1
#
_cell.length_a   1.000
_cell.length_b   1.000
_cell.length_c   1.000
_cell.angle_alpha   90.00
_cell.angle_beta   90.00
_cell.angle_gamma   90.00
#
_symmetry.space_group_name_H-M   'P 1'
#
loop_
_entity.id
_entity.type
_entity.pdbx_description
1 polymer ?
#
loop_
_entity_poly.entity_id
_entity_poly.type
_entity_poly.pdbx_seq_one_letter_code
_entity_poly.pdbx_strand_id
1 'polypeptide(L)'
;MKNDYFPVGIFSTVILSLIAYFYYGGSISGCLVVLLMGLLFGLISVVGLIPIIGPVLYWVLTYYWLYPLLLSWAGISPSWITVVILFCGFVVSMILSYFTTMKMWEK
;
A
#
# COMPACT_ATOMS: atom_id res chain seq x y z
N MET A 1 18.84 12.08 -12.03
CA MET A 1 18.53 10.63 -11.92
C MET A 1 17.15 10.43 -12.51
N LYS A 2 16.99 9.64 -13.58
CA LYS A 2 15.67 9.34 -14.16
C LYS A 2 14.88 8.53 -13.15
N ASN A 3 13.66 8.99 -12.84
CA ASN A 3 12.82 8.45 -11.79
C ASN A 3 12.06 7.19 -12.29
N ASP A 4 12.80 6.15 -12.66
CA ASP A 4 12.27 4.94 -13.31
C ASP A 4 11.49 4.03 -12.33
N TYR A 5 11.42 4.39 -11.04
CA TYR A 5 10.70 3.64 -10.00
C TYR A 5 9.20 3.94 -9.95
N PHE A 6 8.78 5.13 -10.41
CA PHE A 6 7.36 5.52 -10.42
C PHE A 6 6.46 4.63 -11.31
N PRO A 7 6.87 4.20 -12.53
CA PRO A 7 6.04 3.32 -13.35
C PRO A 7 5.91 1.90 -12.78
N VAL A 8 6.88 1.41 -11.99
CA VAL A 8 6.87 0.03 -11.50
C VAL A 8 5.75 -0.19 -10.48
N GLY A 9 5.60 0.71 -9.50
CA GLY A 9 4.55 0.56 -8.46
C GLY A 9 3.13 0.59 -9.03
N ILE A 10 2.88 1.50 -9.98
CA ILE A 10 1.57 1.60 -10.66
C ILE A 10 1.34 0.34 -11.53
N PHE A 11 2.34 -0.09 -12.28
CA PHE A 11 2.25 -1.29 -13.13
C PHE A 11 1.98 -2.56 -12.32
N SER A 12 2.69 -2.74 -11.19
CA SER A 12 2.45 -3.87 -10.28
C SER A 12 1.04 -3.85 -9.68
N THR A 13 0.53 -2.67 -9.34
CA THR A 13 -0.84 -2.51 -8.82
C THR A 13 -1.89 -2.88 -9.86
N VAL A 14 -1.67 -2.49 -11.13
CA VAL A 14 -2.54 -2.87 -12.25
C VAL A 14 -2.54 -4.39 -12.45
N ILE A 15 -1.37 -5.04 -12.44
CA ILE A 15 -1.30 -6.51 -12.54
C ILE A 15 -2.05 -7.19 -11.39
N LEU A 16 -1.83 -6.73 -10.15
CA LEU A 16 -2.50 -7.30 -8.97
C LEU A 16 -4.01 -7.11 -9.03
N SER A 17 -4.50 -5.98 -9.57
CA SER A 17 -5.95 -5.76 -9.78
C SER A 17 -6.55 -6.73 -10.81
N LEU A 18 -5.83 -7.04 -11.89
CA LEU A 18 -6.25 -8.04 -12.88
C LEU A 18 -6.29 -9.44 -12.28
N ILE A 19 -5.30 -9.81 -11.46
CA ILE A 19 -5.31 -11.08 -10.74
C ILE A 19 -6.50 -11.13 -9.74
N ALA A 20 -6.77 -10.02 -9.06
CA ALA A 20 -7.90 -9.91 -8.14
C ALA A 20 -9.26 -10.11 -8.84
N TYR A 21 -9.42 -9.60 -10.06
CA TYR A 21 -10.63 -9.84 -10.87
C TYR A 21 -10.93 -11.34 -11.00
N PHE A 22 -9.95 -12.14 -11.40
CA PHE A 22 -10.12 -13.59 -11.54
C PHE A 22 -10.26 -14.29 -10.18
N TYR A 23 -9.50 -13.85 -9.17
CA TYR A 23 -9.56 -14.43 -7.82
C TYR A 23 -10.93 -14.27 -7.16
N TYR A 24 -11.57 -13.11 -7.33
CA TYR A 24 -12.92 -12.83 -6.83
C TYR A 24 -14.02 -13.24 -7.81
N GLY A 25 -13.77 -14.21 -8.70
CA GLY A 25 -14.81 -14.81 -9.55
C GLY A 25 -15.34 -13.91 -10.68
N GLY A 26 -14.50 -13.05 -11.24
CA GLY A 26 -14.90 -12.09 -12.27
C GLY A 26 -15.55 -10.82 -11.72
N SER A 27 -15.27 -10.48 -10.46
CA SER A 27 -15.82 -9.29 -9.80
C SER A 27 -15.05 -8.03 -10.22
N ILE A 28 -15.73 -7.12 -10.93
CA ILE A 28 -15.20 -5.79 -11.26
C ILE A 28 -14.93 -4.98 -9.98
N SER A 29 -15.80 -5.10 -8.97
CA SER A 29 -15.62 -4.43 -7.68
C SER A 29 -14.33 -4.87 -6.98
N GLY A 30 -14.01 -6.17 -7.01
CA GLY A 30 -12.75 -6.69 -6.47
C GLY A 30 -11.51 -6.15 -7.18
N CYS A 31 -11.57 -6.02 -8.52
CA CYS A 31 -10.51 -5.41 -9.32
C CYS A 31 -10.28 -3.94 -8.92
N LEU A 32 -11.35 -3.14 -8.94
CA LEU A 32 -11.27 -1.71 -8.67
C LEU A 32 -10.80 -1.41 -7.25
N VAL A 33 -11.26 -2.18 -6.26
CA VAL A 33 -10.85 -1.93 -4.88
C VAL A 33 -9.39 -2.29 -4.65
N VAL A 34 -8.87 -3.34 -5.28
CA VAL A 34 -7.45 -3.71 -5.19
C VAL A 34 -6.57 -2.65 -5.85
N LEU A 35 -7.02 -2.10 -6.99
CA LEU A 35 -6.35 -0.98 -7.64
C LEU A 35 -6.36 0.27 -6.74
N LEU A 36 -7.50 0.57 -6.12
CA LEU A 36 -7.64 1.69 -5.19
C LEU A 36 -6.77 1.51 -3.94
N MET A 37 -6.71 0.30 -3.38
CA MET A 37 -5.84 -0.05 -2.26
C MET A 37 -4.38 0.22 -2.58
N GLY A 38 -3.88 -0.21 -3.73
CA GLY A 38 -2.48 0.04 -4.11
C GLY A 38 -2.15 1.53 -4.23
N LEU A 39 -3.07 2.33 -4.80
CA LEU A 39 -2.89 3.78 -4.89
C LEU A 39 -2.93 4.46 -3.52
N LEU A 40 -3.96 4.18 -2.70
CA LEU A 40 -4.12 4.80 -1.39
C LEU A 40 -3.01 4.40 -0.43
N PHE A 41 -2.66 3.11 -0.38
CA PHE A 41 -1.61 2.61 0.50
C PHE A 41 -0.23 3.09 0.05
N GLY A 42 -0.01 3.22 -1.26
CA GLY A 42 1.17 3.90 -1.80
C GLY A 42 1.26 5.36 -1.33
N LEU A 43 0.17 6.11 -1.39
CA LEU A 43 0.14 7.51 -0.97
C LEU A 43 0.36 7.68 0.55
N ILE A 44 -0.23 6.80 1.36
CA ILE A 44 -0.08 6.84 2.83
C ILE A 44 1.31 6.38 3.28
N SER A 45 2.05 5.63 2.46
CA SER A 45 3.43 5.25 2.77
C SER A 45 4.36 6.45 3.00
N VAL A 46 3.98 7.64 2.50
CA VAL A 46 4.66 8.93 2.73
C VAL A 46 4.68 9.31 4.21
N VAL A 47 3.78 8.78 5.06
CA VAL A 47 3.85 8.94 6.53
C VAL A 47 5.15 8.36 7.09
N GLY A 48 5.82 7.45 6.35
CA GLY A 48 7.18 7.02 6.61
C GLY A 48 8.22 8.13 6.62
N LEU A 49 7.94 9.34 6.11
CA LEU A 49 8.81 10.50 6.29
C LEU A 49 8.89 10.98 7.75
N ILE A 50 8.06 10.45 8.65
CA ILE A 50 8.19 10.72 10.08
C ILE A 50 9.17 9.69 10.66
N PRO A 51 10.31 10.12 11.22
CA PRO A 51 11.34 9.20 11.70
C PRO A 51 10.85 8.37 12.88
N ILE A 52 11.27 7.11 12.90
CA ILE A 52 10.95 6.07 13.90
C ILE A 52 9.45 5.68 13.92
N ILE A 53 8.55 6.65 14.05
CA ILE A 53 7.11 6.43 14.26
C ILE A 53 6.30 6.31 12.96
N GLY A 54 6.85 6.73 11.81
CA GLY A 54 6.17 6.68 10.52
C GLY A 54 5.60 5.30 10.14
N PRO A 55 6.35 4.20 10.27
CA PRO A 55 5.86 2.85 9.96
C PRO A 55 4.74 2.39 10.90
N VAL A 56 4.79 2.80 12.17
CA VAL A 56 3.74 2.49 13.16
C VAL A 56 2.45 3.22 12.77
N LEU A 57 2.54 4.50 12.42
CA LEU A 57 1.39 5.28 11.96
C LEU A 57 0.81 4.72 10.67
N TYR A 58 1.67 4.33 9.72
CA TYR A 58 1.24 3.65 8.51
C TYR A 58 0.43 2.40 8.84
N TRP A 59 0.95 1.53 9.72
CA TRP A 59 0.28 0.29 10.09
C TRP A 59 -1.07 0.57 10.76
N VAL A 60 -1.12 1.54 11.68
CA VAL A 60 -2.37 1.89 12.37
C VAL A 60 -3.43 2.41 11.40
N LEU A 61 -3.07 3.35 10.53
CA LEU A 61 -4.00 3.94 9.56
C LEU A 61 -4.46 2.94 8.49
N THR A 62 -3.54 2.12 7.98
CA THR A 62 -3.89 1.19 6.91
C THR A 62 -4.57 -0.05 7.45
N TYR A 63 -4.00 -0.77 8.42
CA TYR A 63 -4.50 -2.06 8.88
C TYR A 63 -5.80 -1.95 9.69
N TYR A 64 -5.91 -0.97 10.60
CA TYR A 64 -7.07 -0.86 11.47
C TYR A 64 -8.19 0.01 10.92
N TRP A 65 -7.90 0.90 9.97
CA TRP A 65 -8.90 1.84 9.47
C TRP A 65 -9.22 1.64 7.98
N LEU A 66 -8.27 1.85 7.08
CA LEU A 66 -8.57 1.84 5.64
C LEU A 66 -8.76 0.44 5.05
N TYR A 67 -7.98 -0.54 5.49
CA TYR A 67 -8.07 -1.92 5.03
C TYR A 67 -9.47 -2.52 5.26
N PRO A 68 -10.02 -2.52 6.50
CA PRO A 68 -11.38 -3.02 6.72
C PRO A 68 -12.44 -2.17 6.01
N LEU A 69 -12.26 -0.86 5.93
CA LEU A 69 -13.17 0.04 5.22
C LEU A 69 -13.28 -0.33 3.74
N LEU A 70 -12.15 -0.49 3.05
CA LEU A 70 -12.09 -0.80 1.62
C LEU A 70 -12.66 -2.19 1.32
N LEU A 71 -12.33 -3.20 2.14
CA LEU A 71 -12.89 -4.54 1.99
C LEU A 71 -14.41 -4.55 2.17
N SER A 72 -14.92 -3.84 3.19
CA SER A 72 -16.35 -3.74 3.46
C SER A 72 -17.11 -3.02 2.34
N TRP A 73 -16.51 -1.96 1.79
CA TRP A 73 -17.11 -1.17 0.71
C TRP A 73 -17.25 -1.98 -0.59
N ALA A 74 -16.26 -2.84 -0.88
CA ALA A 74 -16.30 -3.71 -2.05
C ALA A 74 -17.02 -5.05 -1.81
N GLY A 75 -17.41 -5.35 -0.58
CA GLY A 75 -18.05 -6.62 -0.22
C GLY A 75 -17.16 -7.85 -0.46
N ILE A 76 -15.83 -7.69 -0.32
CA ILE A 76 -14.86 -8.76 -0.55
C ILE A 76 -14.18 -9.19 0.75
N SER A 77 -13.78 -10.46 0.82
CA SER A 77 -13.01 -10.98 1.95
C SER A 77 -11.53 -10.63 1.82
N PRO A 78 -10.79 -10.53 2.95
CA PRO A 78 -9.32 -10.46 2.93
C PRO A 78 -8.72 -11.59 2.10
N SER A 79 -7.69 -11.28 1.31
CA SER A 79 -6.94 -12.27 0.51
C SER A 79 -5.45 -11.96 0.51
N TRP A 80 -4.64 -12.94 0.11
CA TRP A 80 -3.19 -12.77 -0.02
C TRP A 80 -2.82 -11.59 -0.92
N ILE A 81 -3.61 -11.29 -1.96
CA ILE A 81 -3.39 -10.15 -2.87
C ILE A 81 -3.46 -8.83 -2.10
N THR A 82 -4.54 -8.66 -1.31
CA THR A 82 -4.77 -7.45 -0.52
C THR A 82 -3.74 -7.28 0.61
N VAL A 83 -3.25 -8.40 1.16
CA VAL A 83 -2.19 -8.41 2.18
C VAL A 83 -0.84 -8.02 1.60
N VAL A 84 -0.48 -8.52 0.41
CA VAL A 84 0.76 -8.14 -0.28
C VAL A 84 0.80 -6.63 -0.52
N ILE A 85 -0.31 -6.01 -0.95
CA ILE A 85 -0.38 -4.57 -1.18
C ILE A 85 -0.13 -3.78 0.11
N LEU A 86 -0.76 -4.20 1.22
CA LEU A 86 -0.55 -3.59 2.53
C LEU A 86 0.91 -3.71 2.98
N PHE A 87 1.51 -4.88 2.78
CA PHE A 87 2.90 -5.13 3.16
C PHE A 87 3.88 -4.33 2.32
N CYS A 88 3.65 -4.20 1.00
CA CYS A 88 4.48 -3.38 0.12
C CYS A 88 4.54 -1.93 0.58
N GLY A 89 3.39 -1.32 0.91
CA GLY A 89 3.38 0.06 1.41
C GLY A 89 4.02 0.21 2.79
N PHE A 90 3.89 -0.80 3.66
CA PHE A 90 4.57 -0.83 4.95
C PHE A 90 6.10 -0.86 4.79
N VAL A 91 6.62 -1.70 3.88
CA VAL A 91 8.06 -1.76 3.57
C VAL A 91 8.55 -0.41 3.03
N VAL A 92 7.81 0.24 2.13
CA VAL A 92 8.16 1.58 1.64
C VAL A 92 8.19 2.59 2.80
N SER A 93 7.20 2.55 3.70
CA SER A 93 7.18 3.41 4.88
C SER A 93 8.37 3.15 5.81
N MET A 94 8.80 1.90 6.00
CA MET A 94 9.99 1.55 6.78
C MET A 94 11.27 2.14 6.15
N ILE A 95 11.42 1.99 4.84
CA ILE A 95 12.57 2.52 4.10
C ILE A 95 12.64 4.05 4.22
N LEU A 96 11.52 4.74 4.02
CA LEU A 96 11.44 6.21 4.17
C LEU A 96 11.78 6.65 5.60
N SER A 97 11.29 5.92 6.60
CA SER A 97 11.55 6.23 8.02
C SER A 97 13.01 6.03 8.38
N TYR A 98 13.63 4.96 7.87
CA TYR A 98 15.06 4.70 8.04
C TYR A 98 15.90 5.86 7.48
N PHE A 99 15.69 6.23 6.21
CA PHE A 99 16.44 7.34 5.59
C PHE A 99 16.22 8.67 6.31
N THR A 100 14.99 8.95 6.76
CA THR A 100 14.71 10.20 7.47
C THR A 100 15.35 10.22 8.86
N THR A 101 15.40 9.07 9.54
CA THR A 101 16.07 8.94 10.84
C THR A 101 17.58 9.15 10.72
N MET A 102 18.23 8.52 9.72
CA MET A 102 19.66 8.71 9.46
C MET A 102 20.00 10.18 9.19
N LYS A 103 19.19 10.86 8.37
CA LYS A 103 19.37 12.28 8.07
C LYS A 103 19.22 13.20 9.30
N MET A 104 18.44 12.80 10.30
CA MET A 104 18.37 13.53 11.58
C MET A 104 19.64 13.35 12.42
N TRP A 105 20.29 12.19 12.35
CA TRP A 105 21.49 11.88 13.14
C TRP A 105 22.77 12.45 12.53
N GLU A 106 22.76 12.78 11.25
CA GLU A 106 23.82 13.51 10.56
C GLU A 106 23.82 15.02 10.88
N LYS A 107 22.82 15.53 11.62
CA LYS A 107 22.74 16.92 12.11
C LYS A 107 23.15 17.01 13.58
#